data_AF-A0A2S9FY42-F1
#
_entry.id   AF-A0A2S9FY42-F1
#
_cell.length_a   1.000
_cell.length_b   1.000
_cell.length_c   1.000
_cell.angle_alpha   90.00
_cell.angle_beta   90.00
_cell.angle_gamma   90.00
#
_symmetry.space_group_name_H-M   'P 1'
#
loop_
_entity.id
_entity.type
_entity.pdbx_description
1 polymer ?
#
loop_
_entity_poly.entity_id
_entity_poly.type
_entity_poly.pdbx_seq_one_letter_code
_entity_poly.pdbx_strand_id
1 'polypeptide(L)'
;EALYYMHPLTGDVVRKVDSLRVFPATHYVAGPERMAAAISSIGKELEDRLAELEGQGKLLEAQRLRMRTNYDVEMMRQVGFCSGI
;
A
#
# COMPACT_ATOMS: atom_id res chain seq x y z
N GLU A 1 29.00 -1.83 -22.93
CA GLU A 1 27.79 -1.18 -22.35
C GLU A 1 28.16 0.21 -21.85
N ALA A 2 27.22 1.17 -21.80
CA ALA A 2 27.45 2.55 -21.38
C ALA A 2 26.19 3.16 -20.75
N LEU A 3 26.35 4.04 -19.77
CA LEU A 3 25.25 4.74 -19.08
C LEU A 3 25.26 6.23 -19.45
N TYR A 4 24.08 6.81 -19.66
CA TYR A 4 23.93 8.21 -20.06
C TYR A 4 22.80 8.89 -19.29
N TYR A 5 22.97 10.19 -19.02
CA TYR A 5 21.86 11.10 -18.73
C TYR A 5 21.37 11.69 -20.05
N MET A 6 20.05 11.72 -20.23
CA MET A 6 19.42 12.21 -21.45
C MET A 6 18.36 13.26 -21.11
N HIS A 7 18.15 14.18 -22.03
CA HIS A 7 17.05 15.14 -21.94
C HIS A 7 15.72 14.42 -22.21
N PRO A 8 14.74 14.46 -21.29
CA PRO A 8 13.56 13.57 -21.34
C PRO A 8 12.60 13.89 -22.49
N LEU A 9 12.65 15.09 -23.07
CA LEU A 9 11.75 15.50 -24.16
C LEU A 9 12.38 15.37 -25.55
N THR A 10 13.68 15.65 -25.68
CA THR A 10 14.37 15.70 -26.98
C THR A 10 15.20 14.46 -27.26
N GLY A 11 15.59 13.72 -26.22
CA GLY A 11 16.45 12.55 -26.33
C GLY A 11 17.95 12.86 -26.40
N ASP A 12 18.34 14.14 -26.34
CA ASP A 12 19.74 14.53 -26.44
C ASP A 12 20.57 13.98 -25.27
N VAL A 13 21.76 13.46 -25.60
CA VAL A 13 22.69 12.97 -24.58
C VAL A 13 23.31 14.16 -23.85
N VAL A 14 23.05 14.24 -22.55
CA VAL A 14 23.59 15.28 -21.67
C VAL A 14 25.01 14.92 -21.22
N ARG A 15 25.21 13.69 -20.75
CA ARG A 15 26.54 13.17 -20.35
C ARG A 15 26.56 11.64 -20.24
N LYS A 16 27.75 11.06 -20.40
CA LYS A 16 28.05 9.65 -20.10
C LYS A 16 28.57 9.50 -18.67
N VAL A 17 28.21 8.41 -18.00
CA VAL A 17 28.69 8.08 -16.64
C VAL A 17 29.07 6.60 -16.52
N ASP A 18 29.89 6.27 -15.53
CA ASP A 18 30.31 4.89 -15.26
C ASP A 18 29.42 4.19 -14.22
N SER A 19 28.72 4.94 -13.37
CA SER A 19 27.74 4.42 -12.40
C SER A 19 26.64 5.43 -12.09
N LEU A 20 25.48 4.92 -11.66
CA LEU A 20 24.39 5.75 -11.14
C LEU A 20 23.71 5.06 -9.94
N ARG A 21 23.04 5.84 -9.10
CA ARG A 21 22.21 5.36 -7.99
C ARG A 21 20.76 5.73 -8.27
N VAL A 22 19.89 4.72 -8.35
CA VAL A 22 18.44 4.92 -8.44
C VAL A 22 17.84 4.65 -7.07
N PHE A 23 17.25 5.66 -6.47
CA PHE A 23 16.51 5.51 -5.22
C PHE A 23 15.04 5.19 -5.53
N PRO A 24 14.31 4.55 -4.59
CA PRO A 24 12.88 4.37 -4.72
C PRO A 24 12.15 5.69 -4.98
N ALA A 25 11.13 5.66 -5.83
CA ALA A 25 10.31 6.84 -6.12
C ALA A 25 9.41 7.28 -4.94
N THR A 26 9.35 6.48 -3.87
CA THR A 26 8.55 6.75 -2.67
C THR A 26 9.28 6.30 -1.41
N HIS A 27 8.99 6.96 -0.28
CA HIS A 27 9.54 6.61 1.03
C HIS A 27 8.75 5.50 1.73
N TYR A 28 7.52 5.20 1.30
CA TYR A 28 6.61 4.27 1.96
C TYR A 28 6.47 2.95 1.21
N VAL A 29 7.60 2.32 0.87
CA VAL A 29 7.60 1.02 0.20
C VAL A 29 7.33 -0.09 1.21
N ALA A 30 6.22 -0.79 1.05
CA ALA A 30 5.94 -2.03 1.77
C ALA A 30 6.08 -3.22 0.80
N GLY A 31 6.95 -4.18 1.14
CA GLY A 31 7.08 -5.42 0.37
C GLY A 31 5.88 -6.36 0.58
N PRO A 32 5.69 -7.37 -0.30
CA PRO A 32 4.56 -8.28 -0.25
C PRO A 32 4.41 -9.02 1.08
N GLU A 33 5.52 -9.48 1.67
CA GLU A 33 5.51 -10.18 2.97
C GLU A 33 5.01 -9.27 4.10
N ARG A 34 5.47 -8.02 4.11
CA ARG A 34 5.06 -7.03 5.11
C ARG A 34 3.59 -6.67 4.96
N MET A 35 3.10 -6.56 3.72
CA MET A 35 1.69 -6.33 3.42
C MET A 35 0.83 -7.51 3.88
N ALA A 36 1.25 -8.75 3.61
CA ALA A 36 0.51 -9.95 4.04
C ALA A 36 0.40 -10.04 5.57
N ALA A 37 1.49 -9.78 6.29
CA ALA A 37 1.49 -9.73 7.75
C ALA A 37 0.54 -8.64 8.29
N ALA A 38 0.58 -7.44 7.71
CA ALA A 38 -0.29 -6.34 8.10
C ALA A 38 -1.78 -6.65 7.86
N ILE A 39 -2.12 -7.24 6.72
CA ILE A 39 -3.50 -7.65 6.42
C ILE A 39 -4.00 -8.67 7.43
N SER A 40 -3.16 -9.63 7.84
CA SER A 40 -3.53 -10.60 8.87
C SER A 40 -3.78 -9.94 10.23
N SER A 41 -2.97 -8.94 10.62
CA SER A 41 -3.20 -8.22 11.87
C SER A 41 -4.45 -7.34 11.83
N ILE A 42 -4.71 -6.67 10.70
CA ILE A 42 -5.91 -5.86 10.49
C ILE A 42 -7.17 -6.74 10.62
N GLY A 43 -7.15 -7.95 10.05
CA GLY A 43 -8.27 -8.89 10.16
C GLY A 43 -8.58 -9.28 11.60
N LYS A 44 -7.53 -9.55 12.40
CA LYS A 44 -7.70 -9.88 13.82
C LYS A 44 -8.26 -8.69 14.63
N GLU A 45 -7.71 -7.50 14.43
CA GLU A 45 -8.21 -6.29 15.11
C GLU A 45 -9.66 -5.98 14.71
N LEU A 46 -10.02 -6.20 13.45
CA LEU A 46 -11.39 -6.05 12.98
C LEU A 46 -12.34 -6.99 13.71
N GLU A 47 -11.99 -8.27 13.88
CA GLU A 47 -12.81 -9.25 14.62
C GLU A 47 -13.06 -8.78 16.07
N ASP A 48 -12.00 -8.40 16.78
CA ASP A 48 -12.07 -7.93 18.16
C ASP A 48 -12.95 -6.67 18.26
N ARG A 49 -12.78 -5.72 17.33
CA ARG A 49 -13.52 -4.45 17.33
C ARG A 49 -14.99 -4.64 16.97
N LEU A 50 -15.31 -5.55 16.05
CA LEU A 50 -16.69 -5.86 15.69
C LEU A 50 -17.41 -6.49 16.88
N ALA A 51 -16.79 -7.43 17.59
CA ALA A 51 -17.37 -8.04 18.78
C ALA A 51 -17.67 -7.00 19.88
N GLU A 52 -16.78 -6.02 20.07
CA GLU A 52 -17.00 -4.92 21.01
C GLU A 52 -18.21 -4.05 20.61
N LEU A 53 -18.29 -3.64 19.33
CA LEU A 53 -19.38 -2.80 18.83
C LEU A 53 -20.73 -3.53 18.88
N GLU A 54 -20.76 -4.80 18.49
CA GLU A 54 -21.96 -5.64 18.56
C GLU A 54 -22.40 -5.86 20.01
N GLY A 55 -21.47 -6.10 20.94
CA GLY A 55 -21.74 -6.20 22.37
C GLY A 55 -22.28 -4.90 22.99
N GLN A 56 -21.97 -3.75 22.41
CA GLN A 56 -22.52 -2.44 22.78
C GLN A 56 -23.85 -2.11 22.07
N GLY A 57 -24.37 -2.99 21.20
CA GLY A 57 -25.57 -2.74 20.40
C GLY A 57 -25.37 -1.77 19.23
N LYS A 58 -24.12 -1.42 18.89
CA LYS A 58 -23.74 -0.50 17.80
C LYS A 58 -23.67 -1.23 16.45
N LEU A 59 -24.78 -1.83 16.04
CA LEU A 59 -24.84 -2.71 14.88
C LEU A 59 -24.56 -1.98 13.56
N LEU A 60 -24.96 -0.71 13.43
CA LEU A 60 -24.73 0.09 12.22
C LEU A 60 -23.25 0.44 12.06
N GLU A 61 -22.59 0.82 13.15
CA GLU A 61 -21.15 1.10 13.19
C GLU A 61 -20.34 -0.15 12.89
N ALA A 62 -20.72 -1.30 13.47
CA ALA A 62 -20.09 -2.58 13.19
C ALA A 62 -20.22 -2.94 11.70
N GLN A 63 -21.42 -2.81 11.12
CA GLN A 63 -21.65 -3.06 9.70
C GLN A 63 -20.79 -2.12 8.82
N ARG A 64 -20.77 -0.82 9.14
CA ARG A 64 -19.99 0.18 8.39
C ARG A 64 -18.50 -0.15 8.41
N LEU A 65 -17.96 -0.48 9.58
CA LEU A 65 -16.56 -0.84 9.75
C LEU A 65 -16.24 -2.10 8.95
N ARG A 66 -17.04 -3.15 9.10
CA ARG A 66 -16.86 -4.43 8.38
C ARG A 66 -16.81 -4.23 6.86
N MET A 67 -17.79 -3.51 6.31
CA MET A 67 -17.86 -3.29 4.86
C MET A 67 -16.64 -2.51 4.35
N ARG A 68 -16.25 -1.45 5.05
CA ARG A 68 -15.13 -0.61 4.64
C ARG A 68 -13.79 -1.35 4.72
N THR A 69 -13.50 -1.97 5.86
CA THR A 69 -12.23 -2.67 6.09
C THR A 69 -12.06 -3.84 5.13
N ASN A 70 -13.12 -4.61 4.85
CA ASN A 70 -13.02 -5.73 3.90
C ASN A 70 -12.72 -5.27 2.47
N TYR A 71 -13.36 -4.18 2.03
CA TYR A 71 -13.07 -3.59 0.72
C TYR A 71 -11.62 -3.09 0.64
N ASP A 72 -11.15 -2.37 1.65
CA ASP A 72 -9.78 -1.85 1.69
C ASP A 72 -8.75 -3.00 1.70
N VAL A 73 -9.02 -4.10 2.42
CA VAL A 73 -8.20 -5.32 2.40
C VAL A 73 -8.17 -5.96 1.01
N GLU A 74 -9.29 -6.03 0.30
CA GLU A 74 -9.34 -6.58 -1.05
C GLU A 74 -8.52 -5.72 -2.03
N MET A 75 -8.62 -4.39 -1.92
CA MET A 75 -7.82 -3.45 -2.71
C MET A 75 -6.32 -3.59 -2.43
N MET A 76 -5.92 -3.75 -1.16
CA MET A 76 -4.52 -4.02 -0.79
C MET A 76 -4.01 -5.34 -1.37
N ARG A 77 -4.84 -6.38 -1.46
CA ARG A 77 -4.45 -7.70 -2.01
C ARG A 77 -4.33 -7.71 -3.53
N GLN A 78 -5.26 -7.08 -4.23
CA GLN A 78 -5.35 -7.15 -5.70
C GLN A 78 -4.55 -6.04 -6.38
N VAL A 79 -4.63 -4.81 -5.84
CA VAL A 79 -4.05 -3.61 -6.45
C VAL A 79 -2.76 -3.18 -5.75
N GLY A 80 -2.57 -3.57 -4.48
CA GLY A 80 -1.39 -3.21 -3.69
C GLY A 80 -1.51 -1.88 -2.93
N PHE A 81 -2.69 -1.23 -2.99
CA PHE A 81 -2.97 0.04 -2.31
C PHE A 81 -4.49 0.20 -2.10
N CYS A 82 -4.89 0.92 -1.05
CA CYS A 82 -6.26 1.36 -0.80
C CYS A 82 -6.30 2.85 -0.43
N SER A 83 -7.45 3.50 -0.57
CA SER A 83 -7.59 4.91 -0.25
C SER A 83 -7.51 5.14 1.26
N GLY A 84 -6.54 5.94 1.71
CA GLY A 84 -6.30 6.21 3.13
C GLY A 84 -5.45 5.16 3.84
N ILE A 85 -4.52 4.51 3.12
CA ILE A 85 -3.56 3.53 3.66
C ILE A 85 -2.63 4.11 4.73
#